data_AF-A0A2P6QRK6-F1
#
_entry.id   AF-A0A2P6QRK6-F1
#
_cell.length_a   1.000
_cell.length_b   1.000
_cell.length_c   1.000
_cell.angle_alpha   90.00
_cell.angle_beta   90.00
_cell.angle_gamma   90.00
#
_symmetry.space_group_name_H-M   'P 1'
#
loop_
_entity.id
_entity.type
_entity.pdbx_description
1 polymer ?
#
loop_
_entity_poly.entity_id
_entity_poly.type
_entity_poly.pdbx_seq_one_letter_code
_entity_poly.pdbx_strand_id
1 'polypeptide(L)'
;MVKSISCLEFNDFLQQSGYNWIINDPNFFKRLDRNGDNGLDFGEALIFYYIIKTRYIRCQGYQCSVHLCGLYFTCVGCFDEAHKHRSTFDLCPACYRNWNYYHH
;
A
#
# COMPACT_ATOMS: atom_id res chain seq x y z
N MET A 1 -16.59 -15.82 20.27
CA MET A 1 -15.56 -14.78 20.30
C MET A 1 -14.84 -14.85 18.96
N VAL A 2 -15.14 -13.94 18.03
CA VAL A 2 -14.38 -13.87 16.78
C VAL A 2 -13.01 -13.31 17.16
N LYS A 3 -11.93 -14.01 16.82
CA LYS A 3 -10.59 -13.48 17.04
C LYS A 3 -10.32 -12.42 15.97
N SER A 4 -10.04 -11.20 16.38
CA SER A 4 -9.53 -10.12 15.51
C SER A 4 -8.10 -9.80 15.92
N ILE A 5 -7.31 -9.31 14.96
CA ILE A 5 -5.92 -8.90 15.17
C ILE A 5 -5.91 -7.44 15.61
N SER A 6 -5.33 -7.15 16.76
CA SER A 6 -5.17 -5.78 17.25
C SER A 6 -4.08 -5.01 16.49
N CYS A 7 -4.11 -3.68 16.56
CA CYS A 7 -3.05 -2.82 16.00
C CYS A 7 -1.66 -3.13 16.59
N LEU A 8 -1.60 -3.54 17.87
CA LEU A 8 -0.37 -3.95 18.52
C LEU A 8 0.18 -5.24 17.90
N GLU A 9 -0.62 -6.30 17.84
CA GLU A 9 -0.23 -7.59 17.23
C GLU A 9 0.18 -7.42 15.76
N PHE A 10 -0.53 -6.54 15.04
CA PHE A 10 -0.21 -6.19 13.67
C PHE A 10 1.17 -5.52 13.56
N ASN A 11 1.47 -4.51 14.39
CA ASN A 11 2.76 -3.83 14.37
C ASN A 11 3.91 -4.75 14.78
N ASP A 12 3.69 -5.60 15.78
CA ASP A 12 4.66 -6.61 16.21
C ASP A 12 4.98 -7.57 15.06
N PHE A 13 3.96 -8.04 14.33
CA PHE A 13 4.14 -8.87 13.15
C PHE A 13 4.97 -8.17 12.07
N LEU A 14 4.66 -6.90 11.76
CA LEU A 14 5.39 -6.14 10.75
C LEU A 14 6.87 -5.99 11.11
N GLN A 15 7.17 -5.73 12.38
CA GLN A 15 8.52 -5.57 12.87
C GLN A 15 9.31 -6.88 12.79
N GLN A 16 8.70 -7.99 13.23
CA GLN A 16 9.34 -9.31 13.23
C GLN A 16 9.52 -9.87 11.81
N SER A 17 8.65 -9.51 10.88
CA SER A 17 8.63 -10.06 9.51
C SER A 17 9.40 -9.21 8.49
N GLY A 18 10.04 -8.11 8.91
CA GLY A 18 10.82 -7.25 8.02
C GLY A 18 9.99 -6.30 7.16
N TYR A 19 8.72 -6.07 7.49
CA TYR A 19 7.82 -5.14 6.81
C TYR A 19 7.84 -3.73 7.44
N ASN A 20 8.99 -3.30 7.95
CA ASN A 20 9.17 -2.01 8.65
C ASN A 20 8.73 -0.80 7.83
N TRP A 21 8.76 -0.89 6.50
CA TRP A 21 8.29 0.18 5.62
C TRP A 21 6.77 0.41 5.69
N ILE A 22 5.98 -0.57 6.19
CA ILE A 22 4.54 -0.42 6.45
C ILE A 22 4.31 0.34 7.75
N ILE A 23 5.13 0.10 8.77
CA ILE A 23 5.03 0.73 10.09
C ILE A 23 5.09 2.25 9.97
N ASN A 24 5.80 2.77 8.96
CA ASN A 24 5.94 4.20 8.70
C ASN A 24 4.67 4.86 8.13
N ASP A 25 3.62 4.09 7.78
CA ASP A 25 2.30 4.62 7.40
C ASP A 25 1.29 4.41 8.54
N PRO A 26 1.14 5.39 9.46
CA PRO A 26 0.31 5.24 10.65
C PRO A 26 -1.18 5.06 10.34
N ASN A 27 -1.60 5.35 9.10
CA ASN A 27 -2.99 5.19 8.67
C ASN A 27 -3.24 3.85 8.00
N PHE A 28 -2.21 3.03 7.73
CA PHE A 28 -2.39 1.79 6.98
C PHE A 28 -3.29 0.78 7.72
N PHE A 29 -3.08 0.58 9.02
CA PHE A 29 -3.95 -0.28 9.84
C PHE A 29 -5.41 0.19 9.77
N LYS A 30 -5.66 1.49 9.96
CA LYS A 30 -7.00 2.07 9.89
C LYS A 30 -7.64 1.95 8.51
N ARG A 31 -6.86 1.86 7.43
CA ARG A 31 -7.39 1.60 6.08
C ARG A 31 -7.73 0.13 5.85
N LEU A 32 -7.10 -0.78 6.58
CA LEU A 32 -7.39 -2.21 6.55
C LEU A 32 -8.63 -2.56 7.39
N ASP A 33 -8.79 -1.90 8.54
CA ASP A 33 -9.99 -1.96 9.39
C ASP A 33 -11.15 -1.22 8.71
N ARG A 34 -11.85 -1.94 7.82
CA ARG A 34 -12.94 -1.40 7.00
C ARG A 34 -14.24 -1.35 7.78
N ASN A 35 -14.44 -2.28 8.71
CA ASN A 35 -15.65 -2.36 9.51
C ASN A 35 -15.59 -1.37 10.71
N GLY A 36 -14.41 -0.85 11.05
CA GLY A 36 -14.18 0.16 12.08
C GLY A 36 -14.25 -0.41 13.50
N ASP A 37 -14.04 -1.71 13.68
CA ASP A 37 -14.16 -2.38 14.97
C ASP A 37 -12.87 -2.34 15.81
N ASN A 38 -11.83 -1.67 15.32
CA ASN A 38 -10.49 -1.54 15.91
C ASN A 38 -9.70 -2.86 15.94
N GLY A 39 -10.08 -3.84 15.12
CA GLY A 39 -9.32 -5.05 14.85
C GLY A 39 -9.29 -5.35 13.35
N LEU A 40 -8.49 -6.33 12.98
CA LEU A 40 -8.58 -6.94 11.65
C LEU A 40 -9.22 -8.32 11.78
N ASP A 41 -10.38 -8.51 11.17
CA ASP A 41 -10.96 -9.83 11.00
C ASP A 41 -10.18 -10.67 9.97
N PHE A 42 -10.59 -11.93 9.78
CA PHE A 42 -9.91 -12.83 8.84
C PHE A 42 -9.88 -12.27 7.40
N GLY A 43 -10.96 -11.61 6.96
CA GLY A 43 -11.04 -11.02 5.63
C GLY A 43 -10.09 -9.83 5.47
N GLU A 44 -10.04 -8.96 6.47
CA GLU A 44 -9.14 -7.80 6.49
C GLU A 44 -7.66 -8.22 6.58
N ALA A 45 -7.36 -9.24 7.38
CA ALA A 45 -6.03 -9.86 7.45
C ALA A 45 -5.63 -10.53 6.12
N LEU A 46 -6.57 -11.17 5.42
CA LEU A 46 -6.32 -11.75 4.09
C LEU A 46 -6.04 -10.68 3.04
N ILE A 47 -6.77 -9.55 3.09
CA ILE A 47 -6.49 -8.38 2.23
C ILE A 47 -5.08 -7.87 2.48
N PHE A 48 -4.69 -7.71 3.74
CA PHE A 48 -3.32 -7.34 4.10
C PHE A 48 -2.29 -8.32 3.51
N TYR A 49 -2.49 -9.62 3.69
CA TYR A 49 -1.60 -10.65 3.14
C TYR A 49 -1.47 -10.53 1.61
N TYR A 50 -2.58 -10.34 0.91
CA TYR A 50 -2.59 -10.14 -0.54
C TYR A 50 -1.77 -8.90 -0.94
N ILE A 51 -1.96 -7.77 -0.24
CA ILE A 51 -1.24 -6.52 -0.49
C ILE A 51 0.27 -6.75 -0.38
N ILE A 52 0.75 -7.28 0.74
CA ILE A 52 2.20 -7.40 0.99
C ILE A 52 2.89 -8.42 0.09
N LYS A 53 2.15 -9.39 -0.45
CA LYS A 53 2.70 -10.42 -1.33
C LYS A 53 2.64 -10.05 -2.81
N THR A 54 1.68 -9.22 -3.23
CA THR A 54 1.40 -9.05 -4.66
C THR A 54 1.20 -7.62 -5.13
N ARG A 55 0.74 -6.71 -4.25
CA ARG A 55 0.22 -5.40 -4.66
C ARG A 55 0.79 -4.24 -3.85
N TYR A 56 1.95 -4.39 -3.23
CA TYR A 56 2.54 -3.28 -2.51
C TYR A 56 3.20 -2.26 -3.47
N ILE A 57 2.37 -1.39 -4.02
CA ILE A 57 2.76 -0.32 -4.93
C ILE A 57 2.75 1.00 -4.14
N ARG A 58 3.81 1.80 -4.31
CA ARG A 58 3.94 3.13 -3.69
C ARG A 58 3.86 4.21 -4.76
N CYS A 59 3.24 5.33 -4.41
CA CYS A 59 3.24 6.51 -5.27
C CYS A 59 4.68 6.98 -5.52
N GLN A 60 5.05 7.15 -6.79
CA GLN A 60 6.35 7.65 -7.23
C GLN A 60 6.38 9.18 -7.40
N GLY A 61 5.32 9.88 -6.99
CA GLY A 61 5.30 11.33 -6.95
C GLY A 61 6.20 11.90 -5.85
N TYR A 62 6.64 13.15 -6.02
CA TYR A 62 7.61 13.77 -5.12
C TYR A 62 7.12 13.82 -3.68
N GLN A 63 7.94 13.30 -2.76
CA GLN A 63 7.70 13.25 -1.31
C GLN A 63 6.36 12.61 -0.92
N CYS A 64 5.73 11.83 -1.81
CA CYS A 64 4.43 11.23 -1.54
C CYS A 64 4.59 9.86 -0.88
N SER A 65 5.19 8.89 -1.58
CA SER A 65 5.46 7.52 -1.09
C SER A 65 4.26 6.77 -0.48
N VAL A 66 3.03 7.30 -0.59
CA VAL A 66 1.83 6.68 -0.05
C VAL A 66 1.57 5.36 -0.74
N HIS A 67 1.08 4.38 0.01
CA HIS A 67 0.69 3.11 -0.56
C HIS A 67 -0.61 3.24 -1.35
N LEU A 68 -0.61 2.70 -2.57
CA LEU A 68 -1.73 2.77 -3.52
C LEU A 68 -2.70 1.60 -3.31
N CYS A 69 -3.63 1.75 -2.37
CA CYS A 69 -4.63 0.71 -2.05
C CYS A 69 -5.91 0.75 -2.92
N GLY A 70 -6.07 1.76 -3.78
CA GLY A 70 -7.31 2.05 -4.49
C GLY A 70 -7.07 2.44 -5.94
N LEU A 71 -7.82 3.42 -6.45
CA LEU A 71 -7.56 3.98 -7.78
C LEU A 71 -6.18 4.66 -7.80
N TYR A 72 -5.36 4.30 -8.77
CA TYR A 72 -4.10 4.97 -9.10
C TYR A 72 -3.92 5.03 -10.61
N PHE A 73 -2.96 5.84 -11.04
CA PHE A 73 -2.61 6.01 -12.44
C PHE A 73 -1.26 5.39 -12.70
N THR A 74 -1.19 4.52 -13.71
CA THR A 74 0.06 3.94 -14.19
C THR A 74 0.41 4.56 -15.53
N CYS A 75 1.67 4.94 -15.73
CA CYS A 75 2.14 5.32 -17.05
C CYS A 75 2.11 4.12 -18.01
N VAL A 76 1.37 4.26 -19.12
CA VAL A 76 1.23 3.21 -20.14
C VAL A 76 2.59 2.83 -20.74
N GLY A 77 3.44 3.82 -21.06
CA GLY A 77 4.78 3.55 -21.60
C GLY A 77 5.65 2.73 -20.65
N CYS A 78 5.65 3.04 -19.36
CA CYS A 78 6.36 2.23 -18.36
C CYS A 78 5.72 0.87 -18.12
N PHE A 79 4.41 0.76 -18.27
CA PHE A 79 3.71 -0.52 -18.16
C PHE A 79 4.09 -1.46 -19.30
N ASP A 80 4.06 -0.98 -20.55
CA ASP A 80 4.40 -1.77 -21.73
C ASP A 80 5.88 -2.20 -21.74
N GLU A 81 6.75 -1.34 -21.22
CA GLU A 81 8.20 -1.58 -21.12
C GLU A 81 8.62 -2.23 -19.79
N ALA A 82 7.67 -2.61 -18.92
CA ALA A 82 7.95 -3.18 -17.60
C ALA A 82 8.79 -4.47 -17.69
N HIS A 83 8.67 -5.22 -18.79
CA HIS A 83 9.47 -6.42 -19.06
C HIS A 83 10.96 -6.13 -19.26
N LYS A 84 11.32 -4.91 -19.69
CA LYS A 84 12.71 -4.49 -19.94
C LYS A 84 13.31 -3.71 -18.76
N HIS A 85 12.52 -2.86 -18.10
CA HIS A 85 13.00 -1.93 -17.06
C HIS A 85 12.52 -2.27 -15.63
N ARG A 86 11.79 -3.38 -15.46
CA ARG A 86 11.35 -3.96 -14.17
C ARG A 86 10.54 -3.05 -13.24
N SER A 87 10.07 -1.89 -13.69
CA SER A 87 9.21 -1.05 -12.86
C SER A 87 8.18 -0.30 -13.68
N THR A 88 6.94 -0.33 -13.19
CA THR A 88 5.89 0.59 -13.57
C THR A 88 6.19 1.98 -12.99
N PHE A 89 5.47 2.99 -13.46
CA PHE A 89 5.44 4.30 -12.82
C PHE A 89 4.02 4.62 -12.37
N ASP A 90 3.80 4.56 -11.06
CA ASP A 90 2.48 4.62 -10.44
C ASP A 90 2.30 5.87 -9.57
N LEU A 91 1.17 6.55 -9.75
CA LEU A 91 0.83 7.79 -9.07
C LEU A 91 -0.54 7.71 -8.39
N CYS A 92 -0.63 8.26 -7.18
CA CYS A 92 -1.93 8.52 -6.57
C CYS A 92 -2.68 9.63 -7.35
N PRO A 93 -4.02 9.71 -7.22
CA PRO A 93 -4.80 10.75 -7.89
C PRO A 93 -4.34 12.18 -7.59
N ALA A 94 -3.86 12.44 -6.37
CA ALA A 94 -3.37 13.75 -5.97
C ALA A 94 -2.08 14.14 -6.70
N CYS A 95 -1.09 13.24 -6.77
CA CYS A 95 0.16 13.51 -7.47
C CYS A 95 -0.06 13.66 -8.98
N TYR A 96 -0.90 12.82 -9.57
CA TYR A 96 -1.26 12.92 -10.98
C TYR A 96 -1.92 14.27 -11.29
N ARG A 97 -2.97 14.64 -10.54
CA ARG A 97 -3.72 15.89 -10.74
C ARG A 97 -2.86 17.14 -10.60
N ASN A 98 -1.93 17.14 -9.64
CA ASN A 98 -1.11 18.31 -9.32
C ASN A 98 0.21 18.34 -10.09
N TRP A 99 0.44 17.41 -11.02
CA TRP A 99 1.72 17.28 -11.74
C TRP A 99 2.93 17.17 -10.79
N ASN A 100 2.72 16.57 -9.61
CA ASN A 100 3.74 16.47 -8.57
C ASN A 100 4.62 15.23 -8.77
N TYR A 101 5.27 15.17 -9.91
CA TYR A 101 6.15 14.08 -10.32
C TYR A 101 7.04 14.55 -11.49
N TYR A 102 8.18 13.89 -11.68
CA TYR A 102 8.94 13.98 -12.92
C TYR A 102 9.04 12.59 -13.52
N HIS A 103 8.51 12.47 -14.72
CA HIS A 103 8.46 11.25 -15.49
C HIS A 103 8.64 11.63 -16.96
N HIS A 104 9.53 10.93 -17.64
CA HIS A 104 9.80 11.00 -19.08
C HIS A 104 8.55 11.16 -19.95
#